data_AF-A0A1F8A639-F1
#
_entry.id   AF-A0A1F8A639-F1
#
_cell.length_a   1.000
_cell.length_b   1.000
_cell.length_c   1.000
_cell.angle_alpha   90.00
_cell.angle_beta   90.00
_cell.angle_gamma   90.00
#
_symmetry.space_group_name_H-M   'P 1'
#
loop_
_entity.id
_entity.type
_entity.pdbx_description
1 polymer ?
#
loop_
_entity_poly.entity_id
_entity_poly.type
_entity_poly.pdbx_seq_one_letter_code
_entity_poly.pdbx_strand_id
1 'polypeptide(L)'
;MTSRDGYQWTATTGLRQGVPSISVISPPTNVRSATEDWDVIVVGAGYSGLTASRDACLAGLKVLLIEARDRIGGRSWSSNIGGYPFEMGGTWLSWGQPHIWREVSRYQMRNELEPSFDFSRGVNHFELRTSSQGSSIFSHVEEVCASPHENYSALRPSIDPPKDALLAGALQKFVDVDGAMGRDIIPYPHDAFHNPAARQYDDMSALDRLNRLAQSLTPDERAVLESFILLCSCGTLETTSFFEFLHWWALCDYSYKGCLQHLISYKFKGGQSSFAIKFFREALATGRLSYTFNSPVQAINDHGDRVVLKTRDGRQYSGARLISTIPLNVLSSVMFSPPLSAQRTAAASIGHVNQCVKVHAEVASPNMRSWSGISYPFNKLAYAIGDGTTPAGNTHIVCFGGAHNHIQPEEDINETKKAVENMSPGNMDIKRLVFHNWCKDEFAKGAWFFAPPQLLSKSLDELRCRHGNVLFANSDWAVGWRSFIDGAIEEGTRAAMTVIEELRRPPGARSHL
;
A
#
# COMPACT_ATOMS: atom_id res chain seq x y z
N MET A 1 -0.61 21.26 -10.73
CA MET A 1 0.58 20.93 -11.55
C MET A 1 0.49 19.49 -12.00
N THR A 2 1.24 19.11 -13.04
CA THR A 2 1.23 17.77 -13.62
C THR A 2 2.48 17.01 -13.19
N SER A 3 2.31 15.79 -12.67
CA SER A 3 3.43 14.89 -12.40
C SER A 3 3.82 14.16 -13.69
N ARG A 4 5.08 13.73 -13.80
CA ARG A 4 5.49 12.77 -14.85
C ARG A 4 4.87 11.38 -14.65
N ASP A 5 4.42 11.08 -13.44
CA ASP A 5 3.82 9.80 -13.10
C ASP A 5 2.37 9.69 -13.57
N GLY A 6 1.95 8.43 -13.76
CA GLY A 6 0.56 8.07 -14.00
C GLY A 6 0.15 8.19 -15.46
N TYR A 7 -0.98 7.58 -15.77
CA TYR A 7 -1.54 7.50 -17.10
C TYR A 7 -3.03 7.78 -17.07
N GLN A 8 -3.52 8.36 -18.15
CA GLN A 8 -4.93 8.53 -18.41
C GLN A 8 -5.23 8.18 -19.87
N TRP A 9 -6.35 7.47 -20.09
CA TRP A 9 -6.92 7.25 -21.41
C TRP A 9 -8.34 7.81 -21.48
N THR A 10 -8.70 8.39 -22.62
CA THR A 10 -10.09 8.66 -23.04
C THR A 10 -10.22 8.37 -24.53
N ALA A 11 -11.43 8.18 -25.03
CA ALA A 11 -11.68 7.99 -26.47
C ALA A 11 -11.15 9.17 -27.32
N THR A 12 -11.20 10.40 -26.79
CA THR A 12 -10.77 11.60 -27.52
C THR A 12 -9.28 11.86 -27.47
N THR A 13 -8.61 11.56 -26.36
CA THR A 13 -7.18 11.91 -26.16
C THR A 13 -6.22 10.78 -26.45
N GLY A 14 -6.72 9.55 -26.56
CA GLY A 14 -5.90 8.35 -26.46
C GLY A 14 -5.23 8.24 -25.10
N LEU A 15 -4.25 7.35 -24.99
CA LEU A 15 -3.45 7.15 -23.79
C LEU A 15 -2.41 8.28 -23.67
N ARG A 16 -2.33 8.91 -22.51
CA ARG A 16 -1.38 9.97 -22.18
C ARG A 16 -0.70 9.67 -20.85
N GLN A 17 0.60 9.91 -20.81
CA GLN A 17 1.39 9.85 -19.58
C GLN A 17 1.40 11.22 -18.90
N GLY A 18 1.45 11.19 -17.57
CA GLY A 18 1.47 12.36 -16.70
C GLY A 18 0.06 12.87 -16.40
N VAL A 19 -0.27 12.93 -15.11
CA VAL A 19 -1.59 13.38 -14.63
C VAL A 19 -1.45 14.45 -13.55
N PRO A 20 -2.46 15.33 -13.36
CA PRO A 20 -2.39 16.39 -12.37
C PRO A 20 -2.33 15.82 -10.95
N SER A 21 -1.52 16.42 -10.08
CA SER A 21 -1.57 16.11 -8.65
C SER A 21 -1.17 17.32 -7.82
N ILE A 22 -1.82 17.48 -6.66
CA ILE A 22 -1.43 18.48 -5.66
C ILE A 22 -0.15 18.09 -4.91
N SER A 23 0.29 16.84 -5.04
CA SER A 23 1.53 16.33 -4.46
C SER A 23 2.78 16.79 -5.21
N VAL A 24 2.66 17.35 -6.43
CA VAL A 24 3.81 17.89 -7.17
C VAL A 24 4.30 19.15 -6.48
N ILE A 25 5.61 19.22 -6.17
CA ILE A 25 6.21 20.34 -5.44
C ILE A 25 6.90 21.29 -6.41
N SER A 26 6.55 22.58 -6.33
CA SER A 26 7.21 23.66 -7.07
C SER A 26 7.41 24.89 -6.17
N PRO A 27 8.62 25.51 -6.18
CA PRO A 27 9.81 25.08 -6.91
C PRO A 27 10.31 23.70 -6.45
N PRO A 28 11.02 22.92 -7.30
CA PRO A 28 11.42 21.54 -6.97
C PRO A 28 12.53 21.46 -5.92
N THR A 29 13.14 22.58 -5.55
CA THR A 29 14.13 22.65 -4.48
C THR A 29 14.03 24.01 -3.78
N ASN A 30 14.31 24.02 -2.49
CA ASN A 30 14.59 25.25 -1.73
C ASN A 30 16.02 25.26 -1.14
N VAL A 31 16.85 24.27 -1.48
CA VAL A 31 18.26 24.20 -1.05
C VAL A 31 19.03 25.34 -1.71
N ARG A 32 19.70 26.16 -0.89
CA ARG A 32 20.46 27.33 -1.35
C ARG A 32 21.93 27.02 -1.60
N SER A 33 22.53 26.17 -0.77
CA SER A 33 23.88 25.65 -0.97
C SER A 33 23.93 24.14 -0.69
N ALA A 34 24.61 23.40 -1.55
CA ALA A 34 24.90 21.98 -1.32
C ALA A 34 25.95 21.75 -0.22
N THR A 35 26.66 22.79 0.22
CA THR A 35 27.67 22.73 1.30
C THR A 35 27.08 23.02 2.68
N GLU A 36 25.77 23.20 2.78
CA GLU A 36 25.12 23.23 4.09
C GLU A 36 25.32 21.88 4.79
N ASP A 37 25.52 21.87 6.10
CA ASP A 37 25.42 20.63 6.88
C ASP A 37 24.00 20.56 7.45
N TRP A 38 23.40 19.37 7.37
CA TRP A 38 22.09 19.05 7.92
C TRP A 38 22.22 18.13 9.13
N ASP A 39 21.31 18.26 10.08
CA ASP A 39 21.25 17.32 11.21
C ASP A 39 20.81 15.94 10.70
N VAL A 40 19.83 15.94 9.78
CA VAL A 40 19.22 14.72 9.24
C VAL A 40 18.98 14.86 7.74
N ILE A 41 19.42 13.86 6.98
CA ILE A 41 18.96 13.66 5.59
C ILE A 41 17.87 12.59 5.59
N VAL A 42 16.74 12.85 4.95
CA VAL A 42 15.66 11.88 4.74
C VAL A 42 15.58 11.57 3.24
N VAL A 43 15.71 10.30 2.88
CA VAL A 43 15.62 9.84 1.49
C VAL A 43 14.25 9.23 1.23
N GLY A 44 13.51 9.85 0.32
CA GLY A 44 12.14 9.49 -0.06
C GLY A 44 11.09 10.33 0.65
N ALA A 45 10.12 10.84 -0.11
CA ALA A 45 9.01 11.68 0.34
C ALA A 45 7.66 10.92 0.28
N GLY A 46 7.68 9.60 0.48
CA GLY A 46 6.50 8.83 0.84
C GLY A 46 6.08 9.09 2.29
N TYR A 47 4.98 8.48 2.76
CA TYR A 47 4.47 8.73 4.13
C TYR A 47 5.49 8.47 5.24
N SER A 48 6.41 7.51 5.09
CA SER A 48 7.51 7.30 6.04
C SER A 48 8.43 8.51 6.12
N GLY A 49 8.95 8.99 4.98
CA GLY A 49 9.85 10.13 4.95
C GLY A 49 9.16 11.47 5.26
N LEU A 50 7.89 11.64 4.87
CA LEU A 50 7.08 12.80 5.24
C LEU A 50 6.88 12.87 6.76
N THR A 51 6.54 11.74 7.39
CA THR A 51 6.39 11.65 8.85
C THR A 51 7.72 11.93 9.54
N ALA A 52 8.78 11.27 9.10
CA ALA A 52 10.11 11.42 9.68
C ALA A 52 10.63 12.87 9.58
N SER A 53 10.47 13.50 8.41
CA SER A 53 10.86 14.89 8.18
C SER A 53 10.04 15.85 9.04
N ARG A 54 8.72 15.64 9.12
CA ARG A 54 7.82 16.48 9.93
C ARG A 54 8.20 16.40 11.40
N ASP A 55 8.37 15.20 11.95
CA ASP A 55 8.68 15.01 13.37
C ASP A 55 10.07 15.57 13.73
N ALA A 56 11.10 15.32 12.89
CA ALA A 56 12.44 15.85 13.10
C ALA A 56 12.49 17.39 13.02
N CYS A 57 11.79 17.99 12.05
CA CYS A 57 11.67 19.45 11.92
C CYS A 57 10.98 20.08 13.15
N LEU A 58 9.85 19.51 13.60
CA LEU A 58 9.15 19.97 14.80
C LEU A 58 10.00 19.81 16.07
N ALA A 59 10.91 18.84 16.08
CA ALA A 59 11.86 18.65 17.16
C ALA A 59 13.03 19.66 17.14
N GLY A 60 13.10 20.52 16.12
CA GLY A 60 14.09 21.60 15.99
C GLY A 60 15.29 21.27 15.10
N LEU A 61 15.35 20.05 14.54
CA LEU A 61 16.44 19.60 13.69
C LEU A 61 16.33 20.21 12.29
N LYS A 62 17.46 20.55 11.68
CA LYS A 62 17.57 20.96 10.29
C LYS A 62 17.57 19.72 9.39
N VAL A 63 16.52 19.58 8.58
CA VAL A 63 16.27 18.39 7.78
C VAL A 63 16.44 18.68 6.30
N LEU A 64 17.10 17.78 5.57
CA LEU A 64 17.07 17.74 4.10
C LEU A 64 16.24 16.54 3.62
N LEU A 65 15.12 16.81 2.94
CA LEU A 65 14.32 15.78 2.27
C LEU A 65 14.74 15.65 0.79
N ILE A 66 15.19 14.47 0.39
CA ILE A 66 15.62 14.16 -0.99
C ILE A 66 14.65 13.18 -1.62
N GLU A 67 14.04 13.57 -2.73
CA GLU A 67 13.04 12.75 -3.43
C GLU A 67 13.41 12.56 -4.91
N ALA A 68 13.26 11.34 -5.40
CA ALA A 68 13.56 10.99 -6.78
C ALA A 68 12.52 11.54 -7.77
N ARG A 69 11.25 11.57 -7.37
CA ARG A 69 10.11 12.04 -8.15
C ARG A 69 9.98 13.56 -8.13
N ASP A 70 9.01 14.08 -8.88
CA ASP A 70 8.58 15.48 -8.81
C ASP A 70 7.51 15.76 -7.73
N ARG A 71 7.11 14.72 -7.00
CA ARG A 71 5.98 14.75 -6.07
C ARG A 71 6.26 14.03 -4.76
N ILE A 72 5.50 14.39 -3.74
CA ILE A 72 5.39 13.63 -2.49
C ILE A 72 4.41 12.44 -2.60
N GLY A 73 4.31 11.65 -1.53
CA GLY A 73 3.36 10.55 -1.36
C GLY A 73 3.91 9.17 -1.73
N GLY A 74 4.93 9.09 -2.58
CA GLY A 74 5.56 7.82 -2.97
C GLY A 74 4.54 6.87 -3.60
N ARG A 75 4.34 5.70 -2.99
CA ARG A 75 3.39 4.65 -3.41
C ARG A 75 1.91 4.96 -3.14
N SER A 76 1.60 6.13 -2.58
CA SER A 76 0.22 6.60 -2.40
C SER A 76 0.12 8.07 -2.82
N TRP A 77 -0.72 8.32 -3.83
CA TRP A 77 -1.01 9.65 -4.33
C TRP A 77 -2.30 9.61 -5.15
N SER A 78 -2.98 10.75 -5.19
CA SER A 78 -4.20 10.95 -5.99
C SER A 78 -4.00 11.94 -7.12
N SER A 79 -4.80 11.76 -8.19
CA SER A 79 -4.94 12.69 -9.30
C SER A 79 -6.39 13.18 -9.42
N ASN A 80 -6.58 14.51 -9.36
CA ASN A 80 -7.90 15.11 -9.50
C ASN A 80 -8.20 15.36 -10.98
N ILE A 81 -9.07 14.54 -11.57
CA ILE A 81 -9.43 14.60 -12.99
C ILE A 81 -10.95 14.73 -13.09
N GLY A 82 -11.44 15.75 -13.79
CA GLY A 82 -12.89 16.01 -13.88
C GLY A 82 -13.56 16.28 -12.53
N GLY A 83 -12.81 16.78 -11.54
CA GLY A 83 -13.29 17.01 -10.18
C GLY A 83 -13.37 15.75 -9.30
N TYR A 84 -12.88 14.59 -9.78
CA TYR A 84 -12.84 13.34 -9.01
C TYR A 84 -11.40 12.93 -8.66
N PRO A 85 -11.10 12.54 -7.41
CA PRO A 85 -9.78 12.04 -7.01
C PRO A 85 -9.59 10.57 -7.39
N PHE A 86 -8.79 10.30 -8.42
CA PHE A 86 -8.36 8.94 -8.76
C PHE A 86 -7.14 8.56 -7.93
N GLU A 87 -7.22 7.43 -7.22
CA GLU A 87 -6.22 7.01 -6.24
C GLU A 87 -5.19 6.05 -6.83
N MET A 88 -4.07 6.60 -7.27
CA MET A 88 -3.09 5.92 -8.12
C MET A 88 -2.36 4.76 -7.44
N GLY A 89 -2.42 4.65 -6.11
CA GLY A 89 -1.73 3.64 -5.30
C GLY A 89 -2.51 3.31 -4.02
N GLY A 90 -1.84 3.32 -2.86
CA GLY A 90 -2.52 3.10 -1.57
C GLY A 90 -3.66 4.09 -1.36
N THR A 91 -4.84 3.61 -0.94
CA THR A 91 -6.10 4.38 -0.93
C THR A 91 -6.79 4.38 0.41
N TRP A 92 -7.05 3.19 0.93
CA TRP A 92 -7.99 3.02 2.03
C TRP A 92 -7.33 3.17 3.38
N LEU A 93 -8.14 3.57 4.34
CA LEU A 93 -7.75 3.72 5.73
C LEU A 93 -8.89 3.36 6.67
N SER A 94 -8.55 3.15 7.94
CA SER A 94 -9.54 2.89 8.98
C SER A 94 -9.03 3.33 10.35
N TRP A 95 -9.92 3.52 11.32
CA TRP A 95 -9.54 3.87 12.69
C TRP A 95 -8.80 2.74 13.43
N GLY A 96 -8.93 1.49 12.98
CA GLY A 96 -8.13 0.36 13.48
C GLY A 96 -6.66 0.39 13.03
N GLN A 97 -6.29 1.35 12.18
CA GLN A 97 -4.91 1.61 11.77
C GLN A 97 -4.40 2.82 12.58
N PRO A 98 -3.69 2.59 13.70
CA PRO A 98 -3.54 3.60 14.74
C PRO A 98 -2.68 4.79 14.30
N HIS A 99 -1.63 4.56 13.51
CA HIS A 99 -0.67 5.59 13.10
C HIS A 99 -1.29 6.55 12.09
N ILE A 100 -1.95 6.03 11.05
CA ILE A 100 -2.64 6.88 10.08
C ILE A 100 -3.84 7.58 10.73
N TRP A 101 -4.59 6.89 11.60
CA TRP A 101 -5.75 7.50 12.25
C TRP A 101 -5.37 8.61 13.22
N ARG A 102 -4.22 8.48 13.91
CA ARG A 102 -3.63 9.55 14.71
C ARG A 102 -3.41 10.80 13.88
N GLU A 103 -2.84 10.65 12.69
CA GLU A 103 -2.55 11.77 11.79
C GLU A 103 -3.83 12.37 11.18
N VAL A 104 -4.80 11.53 10.80
CA VAL A 104 -6.14 11.97 10.36
C VAL A 104 -6.79 12.84 11.44
N SER A 105 -6.73 12.40 12.69
CA SER A 105 -7.28 13.14 13.84
C SER A 105 -6.52 14.44 14.08
N ARG A 106 -5.18 14.41 14.05
CA ARG A 106 -4.30 15.57 14.22
C ARG A 106 -4.56 16.66 13.19
N TYR A 107 -4.70 16.29 11.91
CA TYR A 107 -5.00 17.23 10.83
C TYR A 107 -6.49 17.54 10.66
N GLN A 108 -7.34 17.03 11.57
CA GLN A 108 -8.77 17.27 11.60
C GLN A 108 -9.53 16.78 10.35
N MET A 109 -9.02 15.73 9.69
CA MET A 109 -9.58 15.18 8.45
C MET A 109 -10.61 14.07 8.67
N ARG A 110 -11.07 13.85 9.91
CA ARG A 110 -12.03 12.78 10.27
C ARG A 110 -13.36 12.88 9.49
N ASN A 111 -13.78 14.08 9.14
CA ASN A 111 -15.01 14.34 8.39
C ASN A 111 -14.78 14.42 6.86
N GLU A 112 -13.53 14.24 6.42
CA GLU A 112 -13.12 14.26 5.02
C GLU A 112 -13.04 12.85 4.41
N LEU A 113 -13.61 11.85 5.10
CA LEU A 113 -13.68 10.47 4.61
C LEU A 113 -15.02 10.18 3.95
N GLU A 114 -14.99 9.29 2.97
CA GLU A 114 -16.18 8.76 2.30
C GLU A 114 -16.08 7.23 2.12
N PRO A 115 -17.21 6.52 2.12
CA PRO A 115 -17.23 5.09 1.90
C PRO A 115 -17.07 4.73 0.41
N SER A 116 -16.29 3.69 0.14
CA SER A 116 -16.16 3.08 -1.19
C SER A 116 -17.44 2.40 -1.62
N PHE A 117 -18.10 1.68 -0.71
CA PHE A 117 -19.33 0.95 -1.00
C PHE A 117 -20.57 1.83 -0.82
N ASP A 118 -21.50 1.74 -1.76
CA ASP A 118 -22.85 2.30 -1.67
C ASP A 118 -23.78 1.36 -2.43
N PHE A 119 -24.58 0.61 -1.66
CA PHE A 119 -25.52 -0.38 -2.17
C PHE A 119 -26.97 0.15 -2.17
N SER A 120 -27.18 1.44 -1.94
CA SER A 120 -28.52 2.04 -1.84
C SER A 120 -29.27 2.13 -3.18
N ARG A 121 -28.56 2.01 -4.30
CA ARG A 121 -29.08 2.17 -5.66
C ARG A 121 -28.23 1.43 -6.68
N GLY A 122 -28.81 1.07 -7.81
CA GLY A 122 -28.12 0.40 -8.91
C GLY A 122 -28.44 -1.09 -8.96
N VAL A 123 -27.53 -1.89 -9.51
CA VAL A 123 -27.74 -3.32 -9.77
C VAL A 123 -27.70 -4.21 -8.52
N ASN A 124 -27.17 -3.69 -7.42
CA ASN A 124 -27.04 -4.27 -6.09
C ASN A 124 -26.70 -5.77 -6.05
N HIS A 125 -25.60 -6.17 -6.67
CA HIS A 125 -25.17 -7.57 -6.70
C HIS A 125 -23.65 -7.73 -6.81
N PHE A 126 -23.20 -8.91 -6.41
CA PHE A 126 -21.87 -9.45 -6.66
C PHE A 126 -21.90 -10.38 -7.89
N GLU A 127 -21.02 -10.15 -8.85
CA GLU A 127 -20.87 -10.98 -10.05
C GLU A 127 -19.61 -11.85 -9.97
N LEU A 128 -19.77 -13.17 -9.98
CA LEU A 128 -18.68 -14.13 -10.05
C LEU A 128 -18.57 -14.73 -11.45
N ARG A 129 -17.37 -14.67 -12.03
CA ARG A 129 -17.04 -15.23 -13.33
C ARG A 129 -15.86 -16.19 -13.19
N THR A 130 -16.13 -17.49 -13.30
CA THR A 130 -15.11 -18.55 -13.27
C THR A 130 -14.62 -18.97 -14.66
N SER A 131 -15.30 -18.51 -15.71
CA SER A 131 -14.91 -18.71 -17.11
C SER A 131 -15.26 -17.49 -17.96
N SER A 132 -14.76 -17.45 -19.20
CA SER A 132 -15.11 -16.39 -20.16
C SER A 132 -16.58 -16.41 -20.58
N GLN A 133 -17.32 -17.50 -20.29
CA GLN A 133 -18.73 -17.68 -20.61
C GLN A 133 -19.59 -17.68 -19.34
N GLY A 134 -20.64 -16.85 -19.34
CA GLY A 134 -21.60 -16.75 -18.24
C GLY A 134 -21.06 -16.07 -16.97
N SER A 135 -21.94 -15.92 -15.99
CA SER A 135 -21.63 -15.45 -14.64
C SER A 135 -22.66 -15.99 -13.65
N SER A 136 -22.25 -16.12 -12.40
CA SER A 136 -23.12 -16.37 -11.26
C SER A 136 -23.36 -15.03 -10.55
N ILE A 137 -24.63 -14.71 -10.29
CA ILE A 137 -25.03 -13.47 -9.61
C ILE A 137 -25.45 -13.82 -8.19
N PHE A 138 -24.87 -13.13 -7.22
CA PHE A 138 -25.17 -13.26 -5.80
C PHE A 138 -25.56 -11.90 -5.23
N SER A 139 -26.37 -11.89 -4.19
CA SER A 139 -26.53 -10.69 -3.36
C SER A 139 -25.24 -10.41 -2.57
N HIS A 140 -25.01 -9.16 -2.17
CA HIS A 140 -23.90 -8.84 -1.27
C HIS A 140 -24.02 -9.53 0.11
N VAL A 141 -25.23 -9.98 0.49
CA VAL A 141 -25.43 -10.78 1.70
C VAL A 141 -24.89 -12.20 1.49
N GLU A 142 -25.07 -12.81 0.32
CA GLU A 142 -24.49 -14.12 0.02
C GLU A 142 -22.96 -14.04 -0.16
N GLU A 143 -22.44 -12.90 -0.61
CA GLU A 143 -21.00 -12.61 -0.67
C GLU A 143 -20.37 -12.50 0.74
N VAL A 144 -20.99 -11.72 1.64
CA VAL A 144 -20.38 -11.24 2.90
C VAL A 144 -20.98 -11.85 4.18
N CYS A 145 -22.25 -12.25 4.15
CA CYS A 145 -23.07 -12.70 5.27
C CYS A 145 -22.98 -11.83 6.53
N ALA A 146 -23.39 -10.56 6.39
CA ALA A 146 -23.93 -9.78 7.51
C ALA A 146 -25.43 -9.55 7.24
N SER A 147 -26.26 -9.69 8.27
CA SER A 147 -27.74 -9.64 8.24
C SER A 147 -28.34 -8.55 7.31
N PRO A 148 -29.44 -8.83 6.56
CA PRO A 148 -30.03 -7.95 5.54
C PRO A 148 -30.73 -6.68 6.06
N HIS A 149 -30.69 -6.40 7.38
CA HIS A 149 -31.46 -5.31 7.99
C HIS A 149 -30.67 -4.30 8.81
N GLU A 150 -29.35 -4.34 8.79
CA GLU A 150 -28.54 -3.42 9.59
C GLU A 150 -27.70 -2.52 8.69
N ASN A 151 -27.99 -1.22 8.75
CA ASN A 151 -27.09 -0.17 8.28
C ASN A 151 -25.68 -0.51 8.75
N TYR A 152 -24.71 -0.51 7.85
CA TYR A 152 -23.28 -0.76 8.13
C TYR A 152 -22.71 0.06 9.32
N SER A 153 -23.40 1.13 9.75
CA SER A 153 -23.07 1.98 10.90
C SER A 153 -23.63 1.52 12.26
N ALA A 154 -24.49 0.51 12.31
CA ALA A 154 -25.20 0.09 13.52
C ALA A 154 -25.13 -1.43 13.68
N LEU A 155 -23.97 -1.97 14.07
CA LEU A 155 -23.88 -3.37 14.45
C LEU A 155 -22.92 -3.57 15.64
N ARG A 156 -23.54 -3.99 16.75
CA ARG A 156 -22.88 -4.64 17.90
C ARG A 156 -22.18 -5.94 17.46
N PRO A 157 -21.22 -6.45 18.24
CA PRO A 157 -20.49 -7.66 17.89
C PRO A 157 -21.36 -8.89 18.17
N SER A 158 -22.12 -9.36 17.18
CA SER A 158 -22.49 -10.77 17.10
C SER A 158 -21.47 -11.48 16.20
N ILE A 159 -20.92 -12.54 16.77
CA ILE A 159 -19.73 -13.27 16.37
C ILE A 159 -20.10 -14.23 15.24
N ASP A 160 -19.33 -14.17 14.16
CA ASP A 160 -19.31 -15.04 12.97
C ASP A 160 -20.42 -14.88 11.91
N PRO A 161 -20.06 -14.63 10.63
CA PRO A 161 -20.98 -14.76 9.52
C PRO A 161 -21.43 -16.23 9.34
N PRO A 162 -22.66 -16.50 8.86
CA PRO A 162 -23.11 -17.85 8.52
C PRO A 162 -22.08 -18.64 7.71
N LYS A 163 -21.93 -19.94 8.04
CA LYS A 163 -21.01 -20.88 7.35
C LYS A 163 -21.26 -21.02 5.84
N ASP A 164 -22.42 -20.56 5.36
CA ASP A 164 -22.87 -20.68 3.97
C ASP A 164 -22.53 -19.43 3.12
N ALA A 165 -21.85 -18.44 3.69
CA ALA A 165 -21.34 -17.29 2.93
C ALA A 165 -20.18 -17.70 2.04
N LEU A 166 -20.23 -17.35 0.75
CA LEU A 166 -19.28 -17.87 -0.23
C LEU A 166 -17.82 -17.52 0.11
N LEU A 167 -17.51 -16.23 0.26
CA LEU A 167 -16.14 -15.80 0.51
C LEU A 167 -15.76 -15.90 1.99
N ALA A 168 -16.65 -15.53 2.91
CA ALA A 168 -16.33 -15.60 4.34
C ALA A 168 -16.11 -17.04 4.82
N GLY A 169 -16.93 -18.00 4.37
CA GLY A 169 -16.79 -19.42 4.68
C GLY A 169 -15.50 -20.01 4.10
N ALA A 170 -15.16 -19.69 2.85
CA ALA A 170 -13.90 -20.13 2.24
C ALA A 170 -12.67 -19.54 2.95
N LEU A 171 -12.72 -18.27 3.37
CA LEU A 171 -11.65 -17.63 4.14
C LEU A 171 -11.47 -18.27 5.52
N GLN A 172 -12.56 -18.56 6.23
CA GLN A 172 -12.49 -19.26 7.52
C GLN A 172 -11.77 -20.60 7.38
N LYS A 173 -12.12 -21.43 6.38
CA LYS A 173 -11.41 -22.69 6.09
C LYS A 173 -9.91 -22.43 5.82
N PHE A 174 -9.58 -21.36 5.10
CA PHE A 174 -8.20 -21.01 4.75
C PHE A 174 -7.36 -20.63 5.97
N VAL A 175 -7.86 -19.76 6.84
CA VAL A 175 -7.10 -19.19 7.97
C VAL A 175 -7.15 -20.05 9.23
N ASP A 176 -8.13 -20.94 9.35
CA ASP A 176 -8.29 -21.78 10.54
C ASP A 176 -7.26 -22.91 10.59
N VAL A 177 -6.12 -22.60 11.21
CA VAL A 177 -4.99 -23.52 11.37
C VAL A 177 -4.83 -24.04 12.79
N ASP A 178 -5.56 -23.44 13.74
CA ASP A 178 -5.50 -23.71 15.17
C ASP A 178 -6.88 -24.03 15.79
N GLY A 179 -7.97 -23.98 15.01
CA GLY A 179 -9.34 -24.10 15.53
C GLY A 179 -9.85 -22.79 16.14
N ALA A 180 -9.08 -21.71 16.04
CA ALA A 180 -9.35 -20.39 16.61
C ALA A 180 -9.12 -19.27 15.58
N MET A 181 -9.24 -19.55 14.28
CA MET A 181 -9.07 -18.59 13.18
C MET A 181 -7.69 -17.90 13.15
N GLY A 182 -6.64 -18.54 13.68
CA GLY A 182 -5.28 -18.02 13.75
C GLY A 182 -4.97 -17.20 15.02
N ARG A 183 -5.90 -17.09 15.97
CA ARG A 183 -5.72 -16.32 17.22
C ARG A 183 -4.65 -16.93 18.13
N ASP A 184 -4.50 -18.25 18.14
CA ASP A 184 -3.50 -18.92 18.97
C ASP A 184 -2.12 -18.88 18.29
N ILE A 185 -2.08 -18.86 16.96
CA ILE A 185 -0.84 -18.73 16.18
C ILE A 185 -0.30 -17.30 16.18
N ILE A 186 -1.15 -16.28 16.00
CA ILE A 186 -0.74 -14.88 15.96
C ILE A 186 -1.58 -14.09 16.98
N PRO A 187 -1.41 -14.28 18.30
CA PRO A 187 -2.18 -13.53 19.31
C PRO A 187 -1.80 -12.05 19.36
N TYR A 188 -0.56 -11.72 18.98
CA TYR A 188 -0.02 -10.36 18.99
C TYR A 188 0.58 -10.04 17.60
N PRO A 189 -0.21 -9.52 16.64
CA PRO A 189 0.27 -9.31 15.27
C PRO A 189 1.39 -8.26 15.15
N HIS A 190 1.66 -7.48 16.20
CA HIS A 190 2.77 -6.51 16.24
C HIS A 190 4.10 -7.13 16.74
N ASP A 191 4.08 -8.39 17.18
CA ASP A 191 5.26 -9.14 17.62
C ASP A 191 5.36 -10.41 16.76
N ALA A 192 5.94 -10.25 15.57
CA ALA A 192 6.04 -11.33 14.60
C ALA A 192 6.78 -12.53 15.22
N PHE A 193 6.17 -13.71 15.12
CA PHE A 193 6.68 -14.96 15.72
C PHE A 193 6.76 -14.97 17.25
N HIS A 194 5.97 -14.14 17.95
CA HIS A 194 5.76 -14.24 19.40
C HIS A 194 5.47 -15.69 19.84
N ASN A 195 4.56 -16.35 19.13
CA ASN A 195 4.43 -17.80 19.18
C ASN A 195 5.45 -18.41 18.20
N PRO A 196 6.44 -19.19 18.66
CA PRO A 196 7.43 -19.82 17.79
C PRO A 196 6.80 -20.74 16.72
N ALA A 197 5.63 -21.33 17.01
CA ALA A 197 4.91 -22.16 16.06
C ALA A 197 4.44 -21.39 14.82
N ALA A 198 4.37 -20.06 14.87
CA ALA A 198 4.00 -19.23 13.73
C ALA A 198 5.02 -19.29 12.58
N ARG A 199 6.30 -19.60 12.88
CA ARG A 199 7.38 -19.65 11.88
C ARG A 199 7.12 -20.65 10.76
N GLN A 200 6.51 -21.79 11.07
CA GLN A 200 6.22 -22.83 10.07
C GLN A 200 5.25 -22.34 8.98
N TYR A 201 4.42 -21.32 9.27
CA TYR A 201 3.49 -20.77 8.30
C TYR A 201 4.17 -19.75 7.38
N ASP A 202 5.34 -19.22 7.76
CA ASP A 202 6.16 -18.41 6.85
C ASP A 202 6.94 -19.30 5.88
N ASP A 203 7.23 -20.55 6.25
CA ASP A 203 7.75 -21.57 5.31
C ASP A 203 6.70 -22.03 4.28
N MET A 204 5.42 -21.68 4.49
CA MET A 204 4.29 -22.15 3.70
C MET A 204 3.84 -21.08 2.69
N SER A 205 3.63 -21.49 1.44
CA SER A 205 2.94 -20.65 0.45
C SER A 205 1.42 -20.73 0.60
N ALA A 206 0.70 -19.75 0.04
CA ALA A 206 -0.75 -19.83 -0.05
C ALA A 206 -1.22 -21.08 -0.84
N LEU A 207 -0.46 -21.48 -1.88
CA LEU A 207 -0.74 -22.71 -2.62
C LEU A 207 -0.62 -23.96 -1.73
N ASP A 208 0.42 -24.04 -0.90
CA ASP A 208 0.60 -25.16 0.03
C ASP A 208 -0.59 -25.30 0.98
N ARG A 209 -1.10 -24.17 1.50
CA ARG A 209 -2.30 -24.16 2.34
C ARG A 209 -3.54 -24.58 1.56
N LEU A 210 -3.75 -24.05 0.36
CA LEU A 210 -4.89 -24.42 -0.51
C LEU A 210 -4.91 -25.91 -0.85
N ASN A 211 -3.75 -26.50 -1.12
CA ASN A 211 -3.64 -27.93 -1.41
C ASN A 211 -4.11 -28.81 -0.24
N ARG A 212 -3.89 -28.37 1.02
CA ARG A 212 -4.40 -29.07 2.21
C ARG A 212 -5.92 -28.99 2.34
N LEU A 213 -6.55 -28.01 1.70
CA LEU A 213 -7.99 -27.75 1.77
C LEU A 213 -8.75 -28.20 0.52
N ALA A 214 -8.07 -28.77 -0.49
CA ALA A 214 -8.64 -29.01 -1.81
C ALA A 214 -9.94 -29.84 -1.80
N GLN A 215 -10.10 -30.76 -0.85
CA GLN A 215 -11.31 -31.58 -0.71
C GLN A 215 -12.47 -30.88 0.04
N SER A 216 -12.20 -29.75 0.69
CA SER A 216 -13.14 -29.00 1.54
C SER A 216 -13.75 -27.76 0.87
N LEU A 217 -13.28 -27.41 -0.33
CA LEU A 217 -13.69 -26.22 -1.08
C LEU A 217 -14.49 -26.62 -2.32
N THR A 218 -15.65 -26.02 -2.51
CA THR A 218 -16.34 -26.06 -3.81
C THR A 218 -15.54 -25.28 -4.87
N PRO A 219 -15.81 -25.47 -6.17
CA PRO A 219 -15.17 -24.68 -7.22
C PRO A 219 -15.35 -23.16 -7.05
N ASP A 220 -16.54 -22.72 -6.66
CA ASP A 220 -16.83 -21.29 -6.46
C ASP A 220 -16.14 -20.75 -5.19
N GLU A 221 -16.16 -21.51 -4.08
CA GLU A 221 -15.41 -21.15 -2.86
C GLU A 221 -13.92 -21.01 -3.15
N ARG A 222 -13.36 -21.94 -3.92
CA ARG A 222 -11.95 -21.90 -4.32
C ARG A 222 -11.66 -20.68 -5.18
N ALA A 223 -12.52 -20.35 -6.15
CA ALA A 223 -12.32 -19.21 -7.04
C ALA A 223 -12.34 -17.87 -6.28
N VAL A 224 -13.32 -17.66 -5.39
CA VAL A 224 -13.37 -16.42 -4.60
C VAL A 224 -12.22 -16.33 -3.60
N LEU A 225 -11.83 -17.45 -3.00
CA LEU A 225 -10.73 -17.50 -2.04
C LEU A 225 -9.39 -17.18 -2.70
N GLU A 226 -9.07 -17.85 -3.80
CA GLU A 226 -7.84 -17.59 -4.56
C GLU A 226 -7.80 -16.14 -5.05
N SER A 227 -8.91 -15.63 -5.57
CA SER A 227 -9.01 -14.23 -6.00
C SER A 227 -8.77 -13.25 -4.85
N PHE A 228 -9.31 -13.49 -3.65
CA PHE A 228 -9.11 -12.61 -2.49
C PHE A 228 -7.68 -12.68 -1.94
N ILE A 229 -7.08 -13.87 -1.87
CA ILE A 229 -5.66 -14.03 -1.51
C ILE A 229 -4.77 -13.24 -2.46
N LEU A 230 -5.03 -13.38 -3.77
CA LEU A 230 -4.27 -12.72 -4.83
C LEU A 230 -4.60 -11.22 -4.94
N LEU A 231 -5.76 -10.77 -4.48
CA LEU A 231 -6.03 -9.34 -4.27
C LEU A 231 -5.13 -8.77 -3.19
N CYS A 232 -4.93 -9.49 -2.09
CA CYS A 232 -4.09 -9.03 -0.98
C CYS A 232 -2.59 -9.06 -1.35
N SER A 233 -2.12 -10.11 -2.04
CA SER A 233 -0.69 -10.26 -2.33
C SER A 233 -0.28 -9.69 -3.68
N CYS A 234 -1.18 -9.70 -4.66
CA CYS A 234 -0.93 -9.46 -6.08
C CYS A 234 0.27 -10.22 -6.66
N GLY A 235 0.65 -11.33 -6.03
CA GLY A 235 1.67 -12.27 -6.50
C GLY A 235 1.04 -13.44 -7.25
N THR A 236 1.61 -14.62 -7.03
CA THR A 236 1.03 -15.93 -7.38
C THR A 236 0.78 -16.73 -6.10
N LEU A 237 0.04 -17.84 -6.18
CA LEU A 237 -0.26 -18.66 -5.00
C LEU A 237 1.01 -19.30 -4.41
N GLU A 238 1.97 -19.66 -5.26
CA GLU A 238 3.29 -20.25 -4.90
C GLU A 238 4.20 -19.23 -4.21
N THR A 239 4.09 -17.97 -4.62
CA THR A 239 4.98 -16.90 -4.16
C THR A 239 4.39 -16.11 -3.00
N THR A 240 3.15 -16.35 -2.60
CA THR A 240 2.50 -15.62 -1.50
C THR A 240 2.78 -16.33 -0.17
N SER A 241 3.45 -15.67 0.79
CA SER A 241 3.59 -16.20 2.17
C SER A 241 2.23 -16.34 2.85
N PHE A 242 1.93 -17.54 3.35
CA PHE A 242 0.69 -17.77 4.09
C PHE A 242 0.72 -17.09 5.46
N PHE A 243 1.87 -17.01 6.13
CA PHE A 243 2.03 -16.23 7.35
C PHE A 243 1.71 -14.75 7.15
N GLU A 244 2.16 -14.15 6.05
CA GLU A 244 1.85 -12.73 5.80
C GLU A 244 0.35 -12.50 5.58
N PHE A 245 -0.36 -13.45 4.98
CA PHE A 245 -1.81 -13.41 4.91
C PHE A 245 -2.48 -13.53 6.28
N LEU A 246 -2.03 -14.46 7.13
CA LEU A 246 -2.51 -14.59 8.51
C LEU A 246 -2.24 -13.33 9.34
N HIS A 247 -1.11 -12.66 9.10
CA HIS A 247 -0.77 -11.41 9.77
C HIS A 247 -1.75 -10.29 9.43
N TRP A 248 -2.08 -10.10 8.14
CA TRP A 248 -3.13 -9.18 7.72
C TRP A 248 -4.50 -9.54 8.33
N TRP A 249 -4.85 -10.83 8.32
CA TRP A 249 -6.08 -11.34 8.91
C TRP A 249 -6.17 -11.03 10.41
N ALA A 250 -5.08 -11.21 11.16
CA ALA A 250 -5.01 -10.91 12.58
C ALA A 250 -5.17 -9.40 12.87
N LEU A 251 -4.56 -8.54 12.06
CA LEU A 251 -4.77 -7.08 12.13
C LEU A 251 -6.21 -6.66 11.79
N CYS A 252 -6.92 -7.49 11.03
CA CYS A 252 -8.32 -7.31 10.66
C CYS A 252 -9.27 -8.04 11.63
N ASP A 253 -8.92 -8.11 12.91
CA ASP A 253 -9.71 -8.71 13.98
C ASP A 253 -10.10 -10.18 13.73
N TYR A 254 -9.32 -10.90 12.92
CA TYR A 254 -9.55 -12.29 12.54
C TYR A 254 -10.95 -12.51 11.94
N SER A 255 -11.40 -11.59 11.09
CA SER A 255 -12.71 -11.69 10.44
C SER A 255 -12.71 -11.06 9.05
N TYR A 256 -13.52 -11.62 8.14
CA TYR A 256 -13.70 -11.03 6.81
C TYR A 256 -14.37 -9.65 6.87
N LYS A 257 -15.27 -9.43 7.84
CA LYS A 257 -15.84 -8.11 8.13
C LYS A 257 -14.75 -7.09 8.49
N GLY A 258 -13.79 -7.48 9.33
CA GLY A 258 -12.63 -6.65 9.64
C GLY A 258 -11.78 -6.37 8.40
N CYS A 259 -11.56 -7.37 7.54
CA CYS A 259 -10.87 -7.16 6.26
C CYS A 259 -11.57 -6.10 5.41
N LEU A 260 -12.89 -6.18 5.24
CA LEU A 260 -13.63 -5.15 4.50
C LEU A 260 -13.50 -3.77 5.15
N GLN A 261 -13.65 -3.70 6.47
CA GLN A 261 -13.60 -2.45 7.24
C GLN A 261 -12.23 -1.77 7.16
N HIS A 262 -11.14 -2.53 7.21
CA HIS A 262 -9.78 -1.99 7.31
C HIS A 262 -9.05 -1.89 5.98
N LEU A 263 -9.41 -2.71 4.98
CA LEU A 263 -8.66 -2.80 3.72
C LEU A 263 -9.28 -1.99 2.57
N ILE A 264 -10.61 -1.81 2.55
CA ILE A 264 -11.28 -1.30 1.34
C ILE A 264 -12.50 -0.38 1.57
N SER A 265 -12.82 -0.03 2.83
CA SER A 265 -14.07 0.69 3.13
C SER A 265 -14.02 2.21 3.01
N TYR A 266 -12.99 2.88 3.54
CA TYR A 266 -12.97 4.36 3.62
C TYR A 266 -11.77 4.96 2.92
N LYS A 267 -11.99 6.08 2.24
CA LYS A 267 -10.97 6.86 1.53
C LYS A 267 -11.19 8.36 1.74
N PHE A 268 -10.21 9.19 1.42
CA PHE A 268 -10.33 10.64 1.51
C PHE A 268 -11.12 11.23 0.33
N LYS A 269 -12.10 12.10 0.62
CA LYS A 269 -12.84 12.89 -0.37
C LYS A 269 -11.95 13.76 -1.27
N GLY A 270 -10.83 14.24 -0.73
CA GLY A 270 -9.81 15.00 -1.47
C GLY A 270 -8.71 14.13 -2.11
N GLY A 271 -8.80 12.81 -1.94
CA GLY A 271 -7.78 11.83 -2.25
C GLY A 271 -6.52 11.91 -1.38
N GLN A 272 -5.67 10.90 -1.44
CA GLN A 272 -4.48 10.77 -0.57
C GLN A 272 -3.50 11.94 -0.67
N SER A 273 -3.37 12.58 -1.85
CA SER A 273 -2.51 13.76 -1.98
C SER A 273 -2.94 14.93 -1.06
N SER A 274 -4.23 15.01 -0.70
CA SER A 274 -4.76 16.04 0.21
C SER A 274 -4.34 15.82 1.66
N PHE A 275 -4.02 14.57 2.01
CA PHE A 275 -3.49 14.17 3.30
C PHE A 275 -1.96 14.31 3.33
N ALA A 276 -1.24 13.78 2.33
CA ALA A 276 0.22 13.87 2.23
C ALA A 276 0.75 15.31 2.31
N ILE A 277 0.07 16.27 1.66
CA ILE A 277 0.50 17.67 1.65
C ILE A 277 0.45 18.33 3.04
N LYS A 278 -0.34 17.80 4.00
CA LYS A 278 -0.39 18.31 5.37
C LYS A 278 0.93 18.12 6.09
N PHE A 279 1.53 16.93 5.97
CA PHE A 279 2.86 16.62 6.54
C PHE A 279 3.93 17.52 5.96
N PHE A 280 3.97 17.65 4.64
CA PHE A 280 4.96 18.47 3.96
C PHE A 280 4.84 19.95 4.37
N ARG A 281 3.63 20.50 4.42
CA ARG A 281 3.40 21.90 4.82
C ARG A 281 3.73 22.14 6.29
N GLU A 282 3.40 21.22 7.18
CA GLU A 282 3.75 21.32 8.61
C GLU A 282 5.27 21.32 8.79
N ALA A 283 5.98 20.40 8.12
CA ALA A 283 7.43 20.35 8.13
C ALA A 283 8.05 21.64 7.56
N LEU A 284 7.53 22.16 6.46
CA LEU A 284 8.00 23.39 5.81
C LEU A 284 7.77 24.63 6.68
N ALA A 285 6.64 24.71 7.38
CA ALA A 285 6.27 25.84 8.23
C ALA A 285 7.22 26.04 9.42
N THR A 286 7.98 25.01 9.79
CA THR A 286 9.02 25.13 10.84
C THR A 286 10.20 25.99 10.42
N GLY A 287 10.39 26.25 9.11
CA GLY A 287 11.58 26.89 8.57
C GLY A 287 12.85 26.03 8.63
N ARG A 288 12.72 24.76 9.06
CA ARG A 288 13.84 23.81 9.21
C ARG A 288 13.91 22.74 8.12
N LEU A 289 12.93 22.71 7.21
CA LEU A 289 12.90 21.79 6.08
C LEU A 289 13.57 22.40 4.85
N SER A 290 14.70 21.82 4.46
CA SER A 290 15.21 21.88 3.10
C SER A 290 14.72 20.68 2.31
N TYR A 291 14.52 20.83 0.99
CA TYR A 291 14.11 19.73 0.14
C TYR A 291 14.67 19.86 -1.29
N THR A 292 14.84 18.71 -1.95
CA THR A 292 15.11 18.63 -3.39
C THR A 292 14.39 17.44 -4.00
N PHE A 293 13.55 17.72 -4.98
CA PHE A 293 12.85 16.75 -5.83
C PHE A 293 13.63 16.55 -7.14
N ASN A 294 13.28 15.52 -7.91
CA ASN A 294 14.01 15.10 -9.12
C ASN A 294 15.48 14.74 -8.82
N SER A 295 15.72 14.17 -7.64
CA SER A 295 17.05 13.90 -7.10
C SER A 295 17.22 12.43 -6.74
N PRO A 296 17.13 11.50 -7.72
CA PRO A 296 17.31 10.08 -7.44
C PRO A 296 18.71 9.83 -6.86
N VAL A 297 18.74 9.07 -5.76
CA VAL A 297 19.98 8.75 -5.04
C VAL A 297 20.75 7.67 -5.81
N GLN A 298 22.07 7.84 -5.87
CA GLN A 298 23.00 6.88 -6.45
C GLN A 298 23.77 6.12 -5.36
N ALA A 299 24.25 6.82 -4.33
CA ALA A 299 25.08 6.24 -3.30
C ALA A 299 24.88 6.92 -1.93
N ILE A 300 25.08 6.14 -0.87
CA ILE A 300 25.07 6.57 0.53
C ILE A 300 26.35 6.05 1.19
N ASN A 301 27.20 6.98 1.64
CA ASN A 301 28.48 6.67 2.28
C ASN A 301 28.46 7.17 3.73
N ASP A 302 28.59 6.26 4.68
CA ASP A 302 28.77 6.58 6.09
C ASP A 302 30.27 6.63 6.42
N HIS A 303 30.71 7.80 6.88
CA HIS A 303 32.09 8.06 7.29
C HIS A 303 32.27 7.97 8.82
N GLY A 304 31.23 7.58 9.56
CA GLY A 304 31.24 7.41 11.01
C GLY A 304 30.88 8.67 11.79
N ASP A 305 31.44 9.83 11.42
CA ASP A 305 31.04 11.13 11.97
C ASP A 305 29.85 11.75 11.22
N ARG A 306 29.71 11.44 9.92
CA ARG A 306 28.68 11.95 9.02
C ARG A 306 28.32 10.94 7.93
N VAL A 307 27.15 11.14 7.33
CA VAL A 307 26.71 10.44 6.12
C VAL A 307 26.78 11.41 4.94
N VAL A 308 27.36 10.97 3.83
CA VAL A 308 27.40 11.68 2.55
C VAL A 308 26.55 10.91 1.54
N LEU A 309 25.53 11.59 1.02
CA LEU A 309 24.67 11.10 -0.04
C LEU A 309 25.10 11.69 -1.37
N LYS A 310 25.10 10.88 -2.43
CA LYS A 310 25.31 11.30 -3.82
C LYS A 310 24.09 10.98 -4.67
N THR A 311 23.59 11.96 -5.41
CA THR A 311 22.51 11.79 -6.40
C THR A 311 23.05 11.34 -7.75
N ARG A 312 22.20 10.79 -8.63
CA ARG A 312 22.60 10.29 -9.97
C ARG A 312 23.16 11.39 -10.88
N ASP A 313 22.78 12.64 -10.68
CA ASP A 313 23.33 13.81 -11.40
C ASP A 313 24.62 14.37 -10.76
N GLY A 314 25.16 13.70 -9.75
CA GLY A 314 26.46 14.00 -9.17
C GLY A 314 26.44 14.99 -8.00
N ARG A 315 25.30 15.59 -7.64
CA ARG A 315 25.19 16.43 -6.44
C ARG A 315 25.44 15.59 -5.18
N GLN A 316 25.99 16.24 -4.16
CA GLN A 316 26.29 15.62 -2.88
C GLN A 316 25.69 16.44 -1.74
N TYR A 317 25.29 15.74 -0.68
CA TYR A 317 24.71 16.31 0.52
C TYR A 317 25.24 15.57 1.74
N SER A 318 25.55 16.28 2.83
CA SER A 318 26.07 15.70 4.07
C SER A 318 25.13 15.93 5.26
N GLY A 319 25.04 14.95 6.15
CA GLY A 319 24.33 15.15 7.41
C GLY A 319 24.81 14.24 8.52
N ALA A 320 24.48 14.57 9.76
CA ALA A 320 24.90 13.78 10.93
C ALA A 320 24.22 12.41 10.97
N ARG A 321 22.96 12.31 10.55
CA ARG A 321 22.20 11.07 10.40
C ARG A 321 21.48 11.02 9.06
N LEU A 322 21.17 9.80 8.59
CA LEU A 322 20.34 9.59 7.42
C LEU A 322 19.20 8.61 7.72
N ILE A 323 17.98 8.97 7.32
CA ILE A 323 16.82 8.08 7.32
C ILE A 323 16.54 7.64 5.87
N SER A 324 16.75 6.36 5.59
CA SER A 324 16.46 5.76 4.29
C SER A 324 15.05 5.17 4.28
N THR A 325 14.18 5.72 3.44
CA THR A 325 12.82 5.22 3.25
C THR A 325 12.63 4.54 1.89
N ILE A 326 13.74 4.16 1.25
CA ILE A 326 13.76 3.47 -0.04
C ILE A 326 13.06 2.11 0.09
N PRO A 327 12.11 1.75 -0.81
CA PRO A 327 11.43 0.45 -0.79
C PRO A 327 12.38 -0.74 -0.95
N LEU A 328 12.01 -1.90 -0.41
CA LEU A 328 12.80 -3.14 -0.45
C LEU A 328 13.27 -3.48 -1.87
N ASN A 329 12.36 -3.46 -2.84
CA ASN A 329 12.66 -3.82 -4.23
C ASN A 329 13.58 -2.80 -4.95
N VAL A 330 13.79 -1.63 -4.35
CA VAL A 330 14.62 -0.55 -4.90
C VAL A 330 15.97 -0.46 -4.18
N LEU A 331 16.11 -1.02 -2.97
CA LEU A 331 17.34 -0.93 -2.16
C LEU A 331 18.60 -1.37 -2.92
N SER A 332 18.50 -2.42 -3.74
CA SER A 332 19.63 -2.94 -4.55
C SER A 332 20.13 -1.97 -5.64
N SER A 333 19.39 -0.90 -5.93
CA SER A 333 19.77 0.13 -6.91
C SER A 333 20.63 1.26 -6.35
N VAL A 334 20.85 1.28 -5.03
CA VAL A 334 21.66 2.29 -4.33
C VAL A 334 22.91 1.64 -3.76
N MET A 335 24.06 2.27 -3.99
CA MET A 335 25.33 1.81 -3.43
C MET A 335 25.46 2.26 -1.97
N PHE A 336 25.83 1.35 -1.08
CA PHE A 336 26.09 1.66 0.33
C PHE A 336 27.57 1.43 0.65
N SER A 337 28.18 2.36 1.37
CA SER A 337 29.52 2.22 1.96
C SER A 337 29.47 2.59 3.44
N PRO A 338 29.85 1.72 4.39
CA PRO A 338 30.19 0.31 4.18
C PRO A 338 29.03 -0.49 3.56
N PRO A 339 29.30 -1.64 2.91
CA PRO A 339 28.26 -2.45 2.29
C PRO A 339 27.22 -2.90 3.31
N LEU A 340 25.96 -3.05 2.86
CA LEU A 340 24.88 -3.62 3.69
C LEU A 340 25.25 -5.04 4.14
N SER A 341 24.64 -5.49 5.24
CA SER A 341 24.78 -6.88 5.70
C SER A 341 24.40 -7.87 4.61
N ALA A 342 24.98 -9.08 4.67
CA ALA A 342 24.66 -10.14 3.72
C ALA A 342 23.16 -10.49 3.72
N GLN A 343 22.54 -10.49 4.91
CA GLN A 343 21.12 -10.80 5.09
C GLN A 343 20.21 -9.71 4.53
N ARG A 344 20.51 -8.41 4.74
CA ARG A 344 19.75 -7.32 4.09
C ARG A 344 19.92 -7.32 2.58
N THR A 345 21.13 -7.60 2.10
CA THR A 345 21.42 -7.71 0.67
C THR A 345 20.66 -8.87 0.02
N ALA A 346 20.61 -10.03 0.68
CA ALA A 346 19.82 -11.18 0.23
C ALA A 346 18.32 -10.85 0.19
N ALA A 347 17.77 -10.23 1.24
CA ALA A 347 16.36 -9.81 1.27
C ALA A 347 16.02 -8.82 0.13
N ALA A 348 16.87 -7.83 -0.11
CA ALA A 348 16.70 -6.87 -1.22
C ALA A 348 16.85 -7.50 -2.60
N SER A 349 17.64 -8.58 -2.72
CA SER A 349 17.77 -9.34 -3.97
C SER A 349 16.57 -10.27 -4.23
N ILE A 350 15.98 -10.82 -3.17
CA ILE A 350 14.75 -11.63 -3.26
C ILE A 350 13.56 -10.72 -3.60
N GLY A 351 13.44 -9.59 -2.90
CA GLY A 351 12.34 -8.66 -3.05
C GLY A 351 11.01 -9.19 -2.49
N HIS A 352 9.98 -8.34 -2.55
CA HIS A 352 8.60 -8.71 -2.28
C HIS A 352 7.85 -9.06 -3.57
N VAL A 353 6.78 -9.84 -3.47
CA VAL A 353 6.16 -10.50 -4.63
C VAL A 353 5.07 -9.69 -5.33
N ASN A 354 4.58 -8.64 -4.67
CA ASN A 354 3.46 -7.85 -5.17
C ASN A 354 3.77 -7.13 -6.49
N GLN A 355 3.04 -7.55 -7.54
CA GLN A 355 3.02 -6.90 -8.85
C GLN A 355 1.59 -6.45 -9.17
N CYS A 356 0.98 -5.68 -8.27
CA CYS A 356 -0.40 -5.20 -8.42
C CYS A 356 -0.58 -4.37 -9.69
N VAL A 357 -1.61 -4.72 -10.45
CA VAL A 357 -2.19 -3.89 -11.50
C VAL A 357 -3.43 -3.23 -10.93
N LYS A 358 -3.44 -1.91 -10.82
CA LYS A 358 -4.60 -1.14 -10.35
C LYS A 358 -5.08 -0.21 -11.45
N VAL A 359 -6.30 -0.44 -11.94
CA VAL A 359 -6.90 0.33 -13.04
C VAL A 359 -8.22 0.92 -12.57
N HIS A 360 -8.34 2.23 -12.69
CA HIS A 360 -9.60 2.94 -12.49
C HIS A 360 -10.32 3.06 -13.82
N ALA A 361 -11.61 2.77 -13.85
CA ALA A 361 -12.49 2.97 -14.99
C ALA A 361 -13.64 3.90 -14.61
N GLU A 362 -13.78 5.01 -15.34
CA GLU A 362 -15.00 5.80 -15.34
C GLU A 362 -15.95 5.19 -16.38
N VAL A 363 -17.06 4.60 -15.94
CA VAL A 363 -18.04 3.93 -16.80
C VAL A 363 -19.36 4.71 -16.84
N ALA A 364 -20.00 4.76 -18.01
CA ALA A 364 -21.19 5.58 -18.24
C ALA A 364 -22.38 5.21 -17.34
N SER A 365 -22.53 3.92 -17.03
CA SER A 365 -23.69 3.41 -16.33
C SER A 365 -23.69 3.86 -14.86
N PRO A 366 -24.69 4.64 -14.40
CA PRO A 366 -24.83 4.99 -12.98
C PRO A 366 -25.27 3.79 -12.11
N ASN A 367 -25.80 2.73 -12.75
CA ASN A 367 -26.31 1.55 -12.04
C ASN A 367 -25.19 0.64 -11.52
N MET A 368 -23.97 0.79 -12.03
CA MET A 368 -22.80 0.01 -11.59
C MET A 368 -22.24 0.48 -10.24
N ARG A 369 -22.83 1.51 -9.61
CA ARG A 369 -22.37 2.04 -8.31
C ARG A 369 -22.35 0.97 -7.22
N SER A 370 -23.34 0.09 -7.22
CA SER A 370 -23.52 -0.99 -6.25
C SER A 370 -23.14 -2.36 -6.84
N TRP A 371 -22.16 -2.40 -7.74
CA TRP A 371 -21.66 -3.64 -8.32
C TRP A 371 -20.30 -3.97 -7.69
N SER A 372 -20.07 -5.25 -7.39
CA SER A 372 -18.74 -5.82 -7.16
C SER A 372 -18.59 -7.07 -8.01
N GLY A 373 -17.36 -7.47 -8.31
CA GLY A 373 -17.18 -8.68 -9.08
C GLY A 373 -15.79 -9.29 -9.03
N ILE A 374 -15.77 -10.61 -9.24
CA ILE A 374 -14.58 -11.43 -9.40
C ILE A 374 -14.60 -12.08 -10.79
N SER A 375 -13.51 -11.93 -11.54
CA SER A 375 -13.30 -12.60 -12.83
C SER A 375 -12.00 -13.38 -12.81
N TYR A 376 -12.06 -14.65 -12.43
CA TYR A 376 -10.87 -15.45 -12.11
C TYR A 376 -11.05 -16.92 -12.55
N PRO A 377 -10.03 -17.61 -13.09
CA PRO A 377 -8.64 -17.18 -13.27
C PRO A 377 -8.32 -16.57 -14.65
N PHE A 378 -9.30 -16.56 -15.56
CA PHE A 378 -9.05 -16.30 -16.98
C PHE A 378 -8.78 -14.81 -17.32
N ASN A 379 -9.25 -13.87 -16.50
CA ASN A 379 -9.11 -12.44 -16.77
C ASN A 379 -7.85 -11.86 -16.14
N LYS A 380 -7.30 -10.82 -16.75
CA LYS A 380 -6.08 -10.13 -16.28
C LYS A 380 -6.32 -9.17 -15.11
N LEU A 381 -7.58 -8.78 -14.91
CA LEU A 381 -8.09 -8.11 -13.72
C LEU A 381 -9.05 -9.09 -13.05
N ALA A 382 -8.83 -9.38 -11.77
CA ALA A 382 -9.48 -10.45 -11.05
C ALA A 382 -10.55 -9.97 -10.06
N TYR A 383 -10.44 -8.75 -9.53
CA TYR A 383 -11.35 -8.21 -8.51
C TYR A 383 -11.67 -6.74 -8.82
N ALA A 384 -12.93 -6.32 -8.71
CA ALA A 384 -13.30 -4.93 -8.88
C ALA A 384 -14.55 -4.54 -8.07
N ILE A 385 -14.66 -3.25 -7.76
CA ILE A 385 -15.80 -2.68 -7.04
C ILE A 385 -16.23 -1.33 -7.66
N GLY A 386 -17.53 -1.05 -7.61
CA GLY A 386 -18.05 0.31 -7.75
C GLY A 386 -17.59 1.14 -6.56
N ASP A 387 -16.68 2.08 -6.79
CA ASP A 387 -15.95 2.81 -5.77
C ASP A 387 -16.41 4.27 -5.63
N GLY A 388 -17.27 4.75 -6.53
CA GLY A 388 -17.87 6.07 -6.38
C GLY A 388 -18.65 6.54 -7.59
N THR A 389 -19.02 7.82 -7.56
CA THR A 389 -19.67 8.51 -8.69
C THR A 389 -18.89 9.77 -9.00
N THR A 390 -18.49 9.95 -10.26
CA THR A 390 -17.78 11.16 -10.68
C THR A 390 -18.76 12.34 -10.76
N PRO A 391 -18.28 13.61 -10.73
CA PRO A 391 -19.16 14.77 -10.92
C PRO A 391 -19.95 14.77 -12.24
N ALA A 392 -19.52 13.99 -13.24
CA ALA A 392 -20.25 13.80 -14.49
C ALA A 392 -21.45 12.82 -14.37
N GLY A 393 -21.67 12.23 -13.19
CA GLY A 393 -22.73 11.24 -12.94
C GLY A 393 -22.36 9.80 -13.34
N ASN A 394 -21.14 9.58 -13.82
CA ASN A 394 -20.63 8.27 -14.19
C ASN A 394 -20.20 7.46 -12.96
N THR A 395 -20.27 6.13 -13.04
CA THR A 395 -19.70 5.28 -11.98
C THR A 395 -18.19 5.22 -12.11
N HIS A 396 -17.49 5.36 -10.99
CA HIS A 396 -16.08 5.02 -10.88
C HIS A 396 -15.95 3.57 -10.39
N ILE A 397 -15.30 2.72 -11.18
CA ILE A 397 -14.95 1.34 -10.83
C ILE A 397 -13.44 1.26 -10.66
N VAL A 398 -12.99 0.60 -9.60
CA VAL A 398 -11.57 0.28 -9.40
C VAL A 398 -11.35 -1.22 -9.56
N CYS A 399 -10.41 -1.60 -10.41
CA CYS A 399 -10.11 -2.97 -10.77
C CYS A 399 -8.68 -3.34 -10.37
N PHE A 400 -8.49 -4.59 -9.94
CA PHE A 400 -7.24 -5.15 -9.45
C PHE A 400 -6.85 -6.42 -10.21
N GLY A 401 -5.57 -6.51 -10.54
CA GLY A 401 -4.91 -7.72 -11.05
C GLY A 401 -3.54 -7.89 -10.38
N GLY A 402 -2.82 -8.96 -10.72
CA GLY A 402 -1.54 -9.29 -10.09
C GLY A 402 -0.66 -10.18 -10.97
N ALA A 403 0.39 -10.76 -10.39
CA ALA A 403 1.33 -11.59 -11.14
C ALA A 403 0.72 -12.88 -11.72
N HIS A 404 -0.32 -13.44 -11.09
CA HIS A 404 -1.00 -14.67 -11.50
C HIS A 404 -1.51 -14.67 -12.96
N ASN A 405 -1.95 -13.53 -13.48
CA ASN A 405 -2.36 -13.34 -14.88
C ASN A 405 -2.11 -11.87 -15.29
N HIS A 406 -0.83 -11.52 -15.45
CA HIS A 406 -0.40 -10.13 -15.42
C HIS A 406 -0.66 -9.34 -16.71
N ILE A 407 -0.75 -8.00 -16.57
CA ILE A 407 -0.70 -7.01 -17.64
C ILE A 407 0.12 -5.80 -17.24
N GLN A 408 0.79 -5.18 -18.20
CA GLN A 408 1.34 -3.84 -18.07
C GLN A 408 0.36 -2.86 -18.75
N PRO A 409 -0.45 -2.11 -17.98
CA PRO A 409 -1.66 -1.48 -18.50
C PRO A 409 -1.41 -0.40 -19.58
N GLU A 410 -0.20 0.19 -19.59
CA GLU A 410 0.21 1.17 -20.59
C GLU A 410 0.76 0.56 -21.90
N GLU A 411 1.16 -0.72 -21.92
CA GLU A 411 1.77 -1.33 -23.12
C GLU A 411 0.76 -1.53 -24.24
N ASP A 412 -0.42 -2.05 -23.90
CA ASP A 412 -1.56 -2.17 -24.81
C ASP A 412 -2.84 -1.76 -24.10
N ILE A 413 -3.32 -0.56 -24.44
CA ILE A 413 -4.52 0.00 -23.85
C ILE A 413 -5.79 -0.76 -24.27
N ASN A 414 -5.79 -1.46 -25.41
CA ASN A 414 -6.94 -2.25 -25.84
C ASN A 414 -7.06 -3.53 -25.02
N GLU A 415 -5.94 -4.18 -24.71
CA GLU A 415 -5.93 -5.32 -23.78
C GLU A 415 -6.36 -4.90 -22.37
N THR A 416 -5.95 -3.71 -21.91
CA THR A 416 -6.42 -3.16 -20.63
C THR A 416 -7.92 -2.88 -20.63
N LYS A 417 -8.44 -2.25 -21.69
CA LYS A 417 -9.89 -2.03 -21.85
C LYS A 417 -10.66 -3.35 -21.90
N LYS A 418 -10.13 -4.35 -22.60
CA LYS A 418 -10.72 -5.69 -22.67
C LYS A 418 -10.74 -6.37 -21.31
N ALA A 419 -9.68 -6.23 -20.52
CA ALA A 419 -9.65 -6.76 -19.15
C ALA A 419 -10.70 -6.09 -18.26
N VAL A 420 -10.92 -4.77 -18.40
CA VAL A 420 -12.00 -4.05 -17.70
C VAL A 420 -13.37 -4.50 -18.19
N GLU A 421 -13.59 -4.59 -19.51
CA GLU A 421 -14.85 -5.05 -20.10
C GLU A 421 -15.22 -6.46 -19.63
N ASN A 422 -14.24 -7.37 -19.56
CA ASN A 422 -14.42 -8.75 -19.10
C ASN A 422 -14.79 -8.87 -17.61
N MET A 423 -14.72 -7.78 -16.83
CA MET A 423 -15.24 -7.78 -15.46
C MET A 423 -16.77 -7.90 -15.43
N SER A 424 -17.47 -7.24 -16.36
CA SER A 424 -18.93 -7.36 -16.54
C SER A 424 -19.29 -7.02 -17.99
N PRO A 425 -19.21 -7.99 -18.91
CA PRO A 425 -19.40 -7.76 -20.35
C PRO A 425 -20.74 -7.12 -20.67
N GLY A 426 -20.73 -6.04 -21.46
CA GLY A 426 -21.91 -5.27 -21.84
C GLY A 426 -22.29 -4.16 -20.85
N ASN A 427 -21.68 -4.12 -19.66
CA ASN A 427 -21.99 -3.15 -18.61
C ASN A 427 -20.89 -2.09 -18.40
N MET A 428 -19.75 -2.24 -19.05
CA MET A 428 -18.53 -1.44 -18.82
C MET A 428 -18.30 -0.39 -19.91
N ASP A 429 -19.30 0.41 -20.30
CA ASP A 429 -19.11 1.51 -21.28
C ASP A 429 -18.06 2.54 -20.79
N ILE A 430 -16.79 2.29 -21.11
CA ILE A 430 -15.61 2.99 -20.56
C ILE A 430 -15.49 4.40 -21.17
N LYS A 431 -15.59 5.42 -20.32
CA LYS A 431 -15.33 6.82 -20.68
C LYS A 431 -13.88 7.24 -20.40
N ARG A 432 -13.27 6.69 -19.35
CA ARG A 432 -11.89 7.00 -18.95
C ARG A 432 -11.24 5.80 -18.30
N LEU A 433 -9.93 5.65 -18.52
CA LEU A 433 -9.07 4.84 -17.66
C LEU A 433 -8.04 5.73 -16.99
N VAL A 434 -7.73 5.47 -15.72
CA VAL A 434 -6.67 6.15 -14.96
C VAL A 434 -5.90 5.09 -14.19
N PHE A 435 -4.57 5.12 -14.24
CA PHE A 435 -3.73 4.14 -13.54
C PHE A 435 -2.29 4.61 -13.43
N HIS A 436 -1.51 3.95 -12.58
CA HIS A 436 -0.07 4.08 -12.53
C HIS A 436 0.55 2.68 -12.49
N ASN A 437 1.59 2.45 -13.29
CA ASN A 437 2.26 1.17 -13.33
C ASN A 437 3.37 1.09 -12.26
N TRP A 438 3.03 0.56 -11.09
CA TRP A 438 3.98 0.36 -9.99
C TRP A 438 5.03 -0.71 -10.28
N CYS A 439 4.76 -1.66 -11.18
CA CYS A 439 5.65 -2.78 -11.50
C CYS A 439 6.90 -2.31 -12.27
N LYS A 440 6.70 -1.43 -13.25
CA LYS A 440 7.79 -0.83 -14.05
C LYS A 440 8.37 0.46 -13.47
N ASP A 441 7.74 1.02 -12.46
CA ASP A 441 8.24 2.21 -11.80
C ASP A 441 9.59 1.93 -11.12
N GLU A 442 10.66 2.59 -11.58
CA GLU A 442 12.02 2.33 -11.09
C GLU A 442 12.22 2.68 -9.60
N PHE A 443 11.36 3.52 -9.03
CA PHE A 443 11.40 3.96 -7.63
C PHE A 443 10.37 3.24 -6.76
N ALA A 444 9.72 2.19 -7.27
CA ALA A 444 8.85 1.31 -6.50
C ALA A 444 9.10 -0.19 -6.78
N LYS A 445 9.18 -0.58 -8.06
CA LYS A 445 9.40 -1.96 -8.55
C LYS A 445 8.43 -2.98 -7.94
N GLY A 446 7.17 -2.58 -7.85
CA GLY A 446 6.10 -3.27 -7.13
C GLY A 446 5.23 -2.27 -6.35
N ALA A 447 4.01 -2.66 -5.98
CA ALA A 447 3.12 -1.79 -5.22
C ALA A 447 3.41 -1.87 -3.72
N TRP A 448 2.51 -2.41 -2.90
CA TRP A 448 2.76 -2.61 -1.47
C TRP A 448 3.57 -3.87 -1.21
N PHE A 449 4.24 -3.94 -0.06
CA PHE A 449 4.98 -5.13 0.34
C PHE A 449 4.05 -6.32 0.54
N PHE A 450 4.42 -7.47 -0.02
CA PHE A 450 3.88 -8.76 0.40
C PHE A 450 5.00 -9.80 0.32
N ALA A 451 5.27 -10.50 1.41
CA ALA A 451 6.42 -11.38 1.50
C ALA A 451 6.26 -12.65 0.65
N PRO A 452 7.34 -13.14 0.00
CA PRO A 452 7.44 -14.55 -0.33
C PRO A 452 7.64 -15.40 0.92
N PRO A 453 7.36 -16.71 0.86
CA PRO A 453 7.69 -17.63 1.93
C PRO A 453 9.14 -17.47 2.39
N GLN A 454 9.37 -17.61 3.68
CA GLN A 454 10.65 -17.57 4.38
C GLN A 454 11.33 -16.19 4.45
N LEU A 455 10.81 -15.15 3.80
CA LEU A 455 11.48 -13.84 3.82
C LEU A 455 11.45 -13.21 5.22
N LEU A 456 10.29 -13.26 5.89
CA LEU A 456 10.07 -12.53 7.14
C LEU A 456 10.78 -13.19 8.31
N SER A 457 10.60 -14.50 8.47
CA SER A 457 11.26 -15.30 9.50
C SER A 457 12.78 -15.22 9.44
N LYS A 458 13.34 -15.02 8.24
CA LYS A 458 14.78 -14.89 8.01
C LYS A 458 15.29 -13.46 8.03
N SER A 459 14.51 -12.43 7.75
CA SER A 459 15.07 -11.11 7.42
C SER A 459 14.36 -9.90 8.04
N LEU A 460 13.21 -10.06 8.69
CA LEU A 460 12.44 -8.91 9.20
C LEU A 460 13.25 -8.07 10.20
N ASP A 461 13.88 -8.70 11.18
CA ASP A 461 14.69 -7.99 12.18
C ASP A 461 15.85 -7.23 11.52
N GLU A 462 16.54 -7.88 10.59
CA GLU A 462 17.65 -7.26 9.88
C GLU A 462 17.20 -6.13 8.94
N LEU A 463 16.02 -6.21 8.31
CA LEU A 463 15.48 -5.11 7.52
C LEU A 463 15.23 -3.85 8.37
N ARG A 464 14.97 -4.03 9.67
CA ARG A 464 14.75 -2.96 10.65
C ARG A 464 16.04 -2.49 11.33
N CYS A 465 17.09 -3.32 11.34
CA CYS A 465 18.37 -3.01 11.96
C CYS A 465 19.00 -1.72 11.42
N ARG A 466 19.72 -1.04 12.30
CA ARG A 466 20.51 0.15 11.97
C ARG A 466 21.76 -0.23 11.17
N HIS A 467 22.23 0.67 10.31
CA HIS A 467 23.48 0.54 9.57
C HIS A 467 24.37 1.77 9.76
N GLY A 468 25.27 1.74 10.75
CA GLY A 468 26.12 2.89 11.06
C GLY A 468 25.26 4.11 11.43
N ASN A 469 25.36 5.22 10.70
CA ASN A 469 24.53 6.41 10.85
C ASN A 469 23.25 6.44 9.98
N VAL A 470 22.94 5.33 9.32
CA VAL A 470 21.75 5.16 8.46
C VAL A 470 20.68 4.35 9.20
N LEU A 471 19.47 4.92 9.30
CA LEU A 471 18.28 4.26 9.81
C LEU A 471 17.37 3.88 8.64
N PHE A 472 16.97 2.62 8.56
CA PHE A 472 16.00 2.15 7.57
C PHE A 472 14.59 2.27 8.13
N ALA A 473 13.70 2.96 7.40
CA ALA A 473 12.31 3.15 7.80
C ALA A 473 11.38 3.11 6.58
N ASN A 474 10.68 2.00 6.38
CA ASN A 474 9.73 1.84 5.31
C ASN A 474 8.61 0.88 5.76
N SER A 475 7.40 1.14 5.27
CA SER A 475 6.24 0.27 5.50
C SER A 475 6.52 -1.21 5.19
N ASP A 476 7.45 -1.51 4.28
CA ASP A 476 7.85 -2.88 3.90
C ASP A 476 8.35 -3.74 5.08
N TRP A 477 8.78 -3.13 6.18
CA TRP A 477 9.27 -3.85 7.37
C TRP A 477 8.71 -3.27 8.69
N ALA A 478 7.56 -2.60 8.63
CA ALA A 478 6.82 -2.23 9.84
C ALA A 478 6.37 -3.49 10.61
N VAL A 479 6.07 -3.35 11.90
CA VAL A 479 5.66 -4.49 12.74
C VAL A 479 4.15 -4.67 12.79
N GLY A 480 3.39 -3.56 12.82
CA GLY A 480 1.93 -3.57 12.78
C GLY A 480 1.42 -3.70 11.36
N TRP A 481 0.78 -2.66 10.83
CA TRP A 481 0.25 -2.62 9.46
C TRP A 481 1.36 -2.47 8.40
N ARG A 482 2.29 -3.42 8.36
CA ARG A 482 3.29 -3.61 7.31
C ARG A 482 2.61 -3.65 5.95
N SER A 483 3.22 -2.99 4.97
CA SER A 483 2.71 -2.70 3.62
C SER A 483 1.68 -1.58 3.48
N PHE A 484 1.09 -1.10 4.58
CA PHE A 484 0.08 -0.04 4.54
C PHE A 484 0.68 1.36 4.72
N ILE A 485 -0.11 2.39 4.41
CA ILE A 485 0.22 3.78 4.77
C ILE A 485 0.45 3.90 6.28
N ASP A 486 -0.31 3.17 7.09
CA ASP A 486 -0.15 3.11 8.53
C ASP A 486 1.27 2.66 8.94
N GLY A 487 1.75 1.52 8.43
CA GLY A 487 3.12 1.06 8.66
C GLY A 487 4.19 2.01 8.12
N ALA A 488 3.88 2.82 7.09
CA ALA A 488 4.79 3.87 6.66
C ALA A 488 4.93 4.96 7.73
N ILE A 489 3.82 5.39 8.33
CA ILE A 489 3.79 6.40 9.40
C ILE A 489 4.43 5.84 10.68
N GLU A 490 4.17 4.58 11.03
CA GLU A 490 4.84 3.85 12.13
C GLU A 490 6.37 3.97 12.00
N GLU A 491 6.89 3.57 10.84
CA GLU A 491 8.33 3.51 10.61
C GLU A 491 8.99 4.89 10.52
N GLY A 492 8.30 5.85 9.89
CA GLY A 492 8.74 7.25 9.88
C GLY A 492 8.82 7.85 11.28
N THR A 493 7.82 7.56 12.12
CA THR A 493 7.79 7.99 13.53
C THR A 493 8.95 7.37 14.30
N ARG A 494 9.14 6.05 14.19
CA ARG A 494 10.23 5.33 14.86
C ARG A 494 11.60 5.92 14.51
N ALA A 495 11.89 6.08 13.21
CA ALA A 495 13.19 6.58 12.78
C ALA A 495 13.45 8.04 13.21
N ALA A 496 12.44 8.91 13.13
CA ALA A 496 12.58 10.28 13.62
C ALA A 496 12.85 10.32 15.12
N MET A 497 12.09 9.56 15.92
CA MET A 497 12.29 9.50 17.37
C MET A 497 13.71 9.06 17.73
N THR A 498 14.24 8.01 17.09
CA THR A 498 15.62 7.56 17.32
C THR A 498 16.64 8.66 17.01
N VAL A 499 16.50 9.34 15.87
CA VAL A 499 17.43 10.43 15.49
C VAL A 499 17.31 11.63 16.42
N ILE A 500 16.10 12.00 16.83
CA ILE A 500 15.84 13.08 17.79
C ILE A 500 16.52 12.78 19.12
N GLU A 501 16.40 11.57 19.64
CA GLU A 501 17.03 11.16 20.90
C GLU A 501 18.57 11.20 20.81
N GLU A 502 19.14 10.73 19.71
CA GLU A 502 20.58 10.73 19.50
C GLU A 502 21.17 12.14 19.39
N LEU A 503 20.50 13.03 18.65
CA LEU A 503 21.01 14.37 18.38
C LEU A 503 20.65 15.39 19.46
N ARG A 504 19.67 15.10 20.33
CA ARG A 504 19.36 15.95 21.50
C ARG A 504 20.25 15.68 22.72
N ARG A 505 20.94 14.53 22.79
CA ARG A 505 21.89 14.26 23.89
C ARG A 505 23.14 15.13 23.69
N PRO A 506 23.59 15.91 24.71
CA PRO A 506 24.85 16.63 24.60
C PRO A 506 25.99 15.62 24.38
N PRO A 507 26.97 15.90 23.49
CA PRO A 507 28.15 15.07 23.34
C PRO A 507 28.96 15.10 24.64
N GLY A 508 28.77 14.12 25.52
CA GLY A 508 29.48 14.05 26.80
C GLY A 508 28.96 13.08 27.86
N ALA A 509 27.68 12.66 27.81
CA ALA A 509 27.17 11.69 28.77
C ALA A 509 27.49 10.24 28.34
N ARG A 510 28.74 9.79 28.57
CA ARG A 510 29.04 8.36 28.62
C ARG A 510 28.25 7.75 29.79
N SER A 511 27.43 6.75 29.53
CA SER A 511 26.76 5.97 30.57
C SER A 511 27.82 5.16 31.33
N HIS A 512 28.21 5.64 32.51
CA HIS A 512 28.58 4.75 33.59
C HIS A 512 27.28 4.27 34.21
N LEU A 513 26.92 3.01 33.94
CA LEU A 513 26.36 2.03 34.87
C LEU A 513 26.16 0.70 34.14
#